data_AF-A0A958E422-F1
#
_entry.id   AF-A0A958E422-F1
#
_cell.length_a   1.000
_cell.length_b   1.000
_cell.length_c   1.000
_cell.angle_alpha   90.00
_cell.angle_beta   90.00
_cell.angle_gamma   90.00
#
_symmetry.space_group_name_H-M   'P 1'
#
loop_
_entity.id
_entity.type
_entity.pdbx_description
1 polymer ?
#
loop_
_entity_poly.entity_id
_entity_poly.type
_entity_poly.pdbx_seq_one_letter_code
_entity_poly.pdbx_strand_id
1 'polypeptide(L)'
;MKKTTHIILLCFSAAVFWLPLDAQTDPMINQRWNTFSLNKLATRFNNTGMLCDGNNQSTNRARRPAMEYPVGSGHNYGTCVAVVVGAPFGQDPSVVGGVNPENLPYLDGTMDEGAADFWNEEHFAPYPEFVGGDLASMSHQPESWPAWPSTYPGTSVPIEVGSSGFPGFGPGGELVAEQESFSVMYGWGGTDQLGGGASQTRWLNTNLIVRGLAWTGSLYEDFLIWSYVVQNPNDAPIVDLRMGIHVDLSFLPSFDVASFGDEDRHYYDPNLQFAYATDDNAYEEDFLGNTLGEDEIAWGGVIALRMPGGDHSVAAYDATHFWEGQTSASGSGGDPEMYYKWNLLNENDPHDSNGDGIDDDFDRNGVPDAEEGGQGYYVGSGADGLQVLGSHAFTLQPGESDTLIFAIVFGDNRDDLFSNAIRAKTLFENNWEVVKAPPAPVVEAFADDRKVTLVWDNQAEKDPEFEGYKIYRSLDGGTTWGSSSFEDFTGGVHYIPLTQYDLENGLTGNYTSLPD
;
A
#
# COMPACT_ATOMS: atom_id res chain seq x y z
N MET A 1 95.60 16.95 -7.15
CA MET A 1 94.32 17.69 -7.19
C MET A 1 93.28 16.85 -7.92
N LYS A 2 92.51 16.03 -7.20
CA LYS A 2 91.34 15.32 -7.73
C LYS A 2 90.10 16.08 -7.25
N LYS A 3 89.31 16.60 -8.19
CA LYS A 3 88.06 17.33 -7.91
C LYS A 3 86.94 16.31 -7.71
N THR A 4 86.27 16.39 -6.57
CA THR A 4 85.13 15.55 -6.18
C THR A 4 83.84 16.25 -6.59
N THR A 5 83.18 15.75 -7.63
CA THR A 5 81.85 16.22 -8.06
C THR A 5 80.80 15.67 -7.09
N HIS A 6 80.06 16.54 -6.41
CA HIS A 6 78.92 16.17 -5.58
C HIS A 6 77.67 16.07 -6.47
N ILE A 7 77.07 14.89 -6.54
CA ILE A 7 75.75 14.66 -7.15
C ILE A 7 74.71 14.97 -6.06
N ILE A 8 73.91 16.00 -6.28
CA ILE A 8 72.71 16.27 -5.47
C ILE A 8 71.62 15.32 -5.96
N LEU A 9 71.24 14.36 -5.11
CA LEU A 9 70.06 13.53 -5.30
C LEU A 9 68.83 14.38 -4.96
N LEU A 10 68.08 14.82 -5.96
CA LEU A 10 66.75 15.40 -5.79
C LEU A 10 65.76 14.24 -5.62
N CYS A 11 65.36 13.97 -4.39
CA CYS A 11 64.23 13.09 -4.10
C CYS A 11 62.95 13.77 -4.59
N PHE A 12 62.40 13.30 -5.72
CA PHE A 12 61.00 13.54 -6.06
C PHE A 12 60.14 12.73 -5.09
N SER A 13 59.58 13.39 -4.07
CA SER A 13 58.42 12.85 -3.36
C SER A 13 57.26 12.81 -4.35
N ALA A 14 56.91 11.63 -4.83
CA ALA A 14 55.62 11.41 -5.45
C ALA A 14 54.56 11.67 -4.38
N ALA A 15 53.92 12.84 -4.42
CA ALA A 15 52.69 13.07 -3.70
C ALA A 15 51.66 12.12 -4.31
N VAL A 16 51.35 11.05 -3.59
CA VAL A 16 50.16 10.25 -3.82
C VAL A 16 49.00 11.20 -3.51
N PHE A 17 48.38 11.75 -4.56
CA PHE A 17 47.08 12.36 -4.43
C PHE A 17 46.14 11.24 -3.98
N TRP A 18 45.78 11.26 -2.70
CA TRP A 18 44.57 10.62 -2.25
C TRP A 18 43.43 11.32 -2.99
N LEU A 19 42.86 10.64 -4.00
CA LEU A 19 41.51 10.95 -4.41
C LEU A 19 40.65 10.76 -3.15
N PRO A 20 39.82 11.73 -2.75
CA PRO A 20 38.84 11.45 -1.72
C PRO A 20 38.02 10.24 -2.20
N LEU A 21 37.68 9.32 -1.28
CA LEU A 21 36.53 8.44 -1.49
C LEU A 21 35.41 9.35 -1.99
N ASP A 22 34.83 9.05 -3.16
CA ASP A 22 33.62 9.74 -3.60
C ASP A 22 32.66 9.67 -2.42
N ALA A 23 32.28 10.84 -1.88
CA ALA A 23 31.18 10.90 -0.95
C ALA A 23 30.01 10.29 -1.71
N GLN A 24 29.48 9.17 -1.22
CA GLN A 24 28.28 8.58 -1.79
C GLN A 24 27.23 9.70 -1.76
N THR A 25 26.87 10.18 -2.94
CA THR A 25 25.79 11.15 -3.08
C THR A 25 24.56 10.49 -2.50
N ASP A 26 23.90 11.17 -1.57
CA ASP A 26 22.62 10.76 -1.02
C ASP A 26 21.69 10.33 -2.18
N PRO A 27 21.37 9.02 -2.30
CA PRO A 27 20.62 8.53 -3.44
C PRO A 27 19.16 8.99 -3.40
N MET A 28 18.68 9.47 -2.24
CA MET A 28 17.36 10.04 -2.04
C MET A 28 17.17 11.39 -2.73
N ILE A 29 18.24 11.98 -3.29
CA ILE A 29 18.12 13.09 -4.26
C ILE A 29 17.25 12.73 -5.48
N ASN A 30 17.02 11.43 -5.73
CA ASN A 30 16.13 10.93 -6.78
C ASN A 30 14.72 10.59 -6.28
N GLN A 31 14.43 10.77 -4.99
CA GLN A 31 13.08 10.61 -4.45
C GLN A 31 12.15 11.64 -5.08
N ARG A 32 11.03 11.16 -5.63
CA ARG A 32 9.98 11.98 -6.19
C ARG A 32 8.65 11.56 -5.61
N TRP A 33 7.80 12.55 -5.45
CA TRP A 33 6.48 12.41 -4.88
C TRP A 33 5.44 12.59 -5.98
N ASN A 34 4.31 11.91 -5.85
CA ASN A 34 3.12 12.17 -6.66
C ASN A 34 1.87 11.80 -5.84
N THR A 35 0.70 11.86 -6.47
CA THR A 35 -0.58 11.65 -5.80
C THR A 35 -1.43 10.67 -6.59
N PHE A 36 -1.97 9.67 -5.91
CA PHE A 36 -3.19 9.01 -6.34
C PHE A 36 -4.36 9.86 -5.87
N SER A 37 -5.23 10.26 -6.79
CA SER A 37 -6.47 10.96 -6.46
C SER A 37 -7.47 10.60 -7.55
N LEU A 38 -8.19 9.50 -7.30
CA LEU A 38 -9.20 8.97 -8.19
C LEU A 38 -10.36 8.47 -7.33
N ASN A 39 -11.57 9.01 -7.57
CA ASN A 39 -12.79 8.76 -6.80
C ASN A 39 -12.67 9.11 -5.30
N LYS A 40 -12.94 8.16 -4.38
CA LYS A 40 -13.09 8.42 -2.94
C LYS A 40 -11.82 8.23 -2.12
N LEU A 41 -10.75 7.61 -2.65
CA LEU A 41 -9.47 7.54 -1.96
C LEU A 41 -8.40 8.42 -2.64
N ALA A 42 -7.77 9.31 -1.87
CA ALA A 42 -6.59 10.05 -2.33
C ALA A 42 -5.43 9.92 -1.35
N THR A 43 -4.22 9.70 -1.87
CA THR A 43 -3.01 9.66 -1.04
C THR A 43 -1.78 10.10 -1.80
N ARG A 44 -0.83 10.69 -1.09
CA ARG A 44 0.55 10.78 -1.56
C ARG A 44 1.20 9.42 -1.57
N PHE A 45 2.19 9.33 -2.43
CA PHE A 45 3.16 8.26 -2.48
C PHE A 45 4.48 8.80 -3.04
N ASN A 46 5.55 8.05 -2.84
CA ASN A 46 6.84 8.34 -3.45
C ASN A 46 7.39 7.12 -4.24
N ASN A 47 8.39 7.36 -5.07
CA ASN A 47 9.05 6.32 -5.85
C ASN A 47 10.06 5.48 -5.05
N THR A 48 10.03 5.51 -3.72
CA THR A 48 10.77 4.60 -2.82
C THR A 48 9.89 3.47 -2.31
N GLY A 49 8.64 3.39 -2.79
CA GLY A 49 7.72 2.29 -2.50
C GLY A 49 6.82 2.52 -1.29
N MET A 50 6.79 3.72 -0.71
CA MET A 50 5.89 4.05 0.38
C MET A 50 4.58 4.66 -0.13
N LEU A 51 3.47 4.27 0.51
CA LEU A 51 2.22 5.00 0.49
C LEU A 51 2.07 5.80 1.78
N CYS A 52 1.43 6.95 1.64
CA CYS A 52 1.33 8.04 2.63
C CYS A 52 2.34 9.16 2.36
N ASP A 53 2.44 10.09 3.29
CA ASP A 53 2.92 11.45 3.07
C ASP A 53 4.35 11.75 3.52
N GLY A 54 4.89 10.83 4.31
CA GLY A 54 6.25 10.80 4.80
C GLY A 54 6.50 11.82 5.89
N ASN A 55 7.24 11.42 6.93
CA ASN A 55 7.61 12.26 8.06
C ASN A 55 6.38 12.78 8.81
N ASN A 56 5.40 11.92 9.08
CA ASN A 56 4.13 12.29 9.73
C ASN A 56 4.37 12.85 11.16
N GLN A 57 5.48 12.47 11.81
CA GLN A 57 5.97 13.06 13.06
C GLN A 57 6.46 14.52 12.91
N SER A 58 6.38 15.10 11.72
CA SER A 58 6.64 16.51 11.50
C SER A 58 5.58 17.08 10.56
N THR A 59 4.58 17.75 11.12
CA THR A 59 3.52 18.43 10.36
C THR A 59 4.02 19.42 9.30
N ASN A 60 5.26 19.91 9.43
CA ASN A 60 5.91 20.78 8.44
C ASN A 60 6.58 20.03 7.26
N ARG A 61 6.76 18.71 7.38
CA ARG A 61 7.41 17.85 6.39
C ARG A 61 6.43 16.84 5.77
N ALA A 62 5.40 16.46 6.53
CA ALA A 62 4.24 15.72 6.09
C ALA A 62 3.57 16.36 4.85
N ARG A 63 3.01 15.52 3.97
CA ARG A 63 2.50 15.88 2.63
C ARG A 63 1.07 15.40 2.40
N ARG A 64 0.07 16.24 2.60
CA ARG A 64 -1.31 15.81 2.34
C ARG A 64 -1.65 15.66 0.84
N PRO A 65 -2.64 14.81 0.47
CA PRO A 65 -3.43 13.94 1.34
C PRO A 65 -2.69 12.67 1.78
N ALA A 66 -3.02 12.16 2.95
CA ALA A 66 -2.48 10.96 3.60
C ALA A 66 -3.63 9.97 3.82
N MET A 67 -3.94 9.19 2.78
CA MET A 67 -5.13 8.32 2.70
C MET A 67 -6.41 9.09 3.10
N GLU A 68 -6.67 10.17 2.36
CA GLU A 68 -7.90 10.94 2.50
C GLU A 68 -9.10 10.16 1.97
N TYR A 69 -10.12 10.00 2.82
CA TYR A 69 -11.36 9.31 2.47
C TYR A 69 -12.60 9.96 3.13
N PRO A 70 -13.72 10.09 2.41
CA PRO A 70 -13.77 10.20 0.96
C PRO A 70 -13.01 11.46 0.49
N VAL A 71 -12.44 11.48 -0.72
CA VAL A 71 -11.74 12.65 -1.28
C VAL A 71 -12.57 13.93 -1.12
N GLY A 72 -11.94 14.95 -0.56
CA GLY A 72 -12.57 16.25 -0.28
C GLY A 72 -13.17 16.38 1.13
N SER A 73 -13.16 15.31 1.93
CA SER A 73 -13.53 15.36 3.36
C SER A 73 -12.51 16.14 4.18
N GLY A 74 -11.23 16.11 3.79
CA GLY A 74 -10.11 16.55 4.61
C GLY A 74 -9.73 15.58 5.74
N HIS A 75 -10.41 14.44 5.85
CA HIS A 75 -10.12 13.39 6.84
C HIS A 75 -9.02 12.49 6.32
N ASN A 76 -7.90 12.36 7.04
CA ASN A 76 -6.71 11.63 6.60
C ASN A 76 -6.42 10.49 7.57
N TYR A 77 -6.41 9.26 7.08
CA TYR A 77 -6.33 8.06 7.93
C TYR A 77 -4.98 7.34 7.86
N GLY A 78 -4.06 7.80 7.00
CA GLY A 78 -2.78 7.14 6.81
C GLY A 78 -1.68 7.84 7.62
N THR A 79 -0.90 7.06 8.36
CA THR A 79 0.45 7.46 8.76
C THR A 79 1.46 6.87 7.79
N CYS A 80 1.39 5.57 7.55
CA CYS A 80 2.27 4.87 6.62
C CYS A 80 1.70 3.51 6.21
N VAL A 81 1.72 3.22 4.90
CA VAL A 81 1.62 1.84 4.43
C VAL A 81 2.82 1.57 3.53
N ALA A 82 3.59 0.55 3.90
CA ALA A 82 4.91 0.28 3.33
C ALA A 82 5.17 -1.23 3.25
N VAL A 83 6.29 -1.60 2.62
CA VAL A 83 6.77 -2.99 2.65
C VAL A 83 8.10 -3.07 3.37
N VAL A 84 8.31 -4.19 4.05
CA VAL A 84 9.59 -4.60 4.60
C VAL A 84 10.09 -5.86 3.91
N VAL A 85 11.40 -5.98 3.73
CA VAL A 85 12.07 -7.13 3.12
C VAL A 85 13.15 -7.61 4.07
N GLY A 86 13.01 -8.82 4.61
CA GLY A 86 13.90 -9.33 5.66
C GLY A 86 14.50 -10.69 5.36
N ALA A 87 15.70 -10.95 5.88
CA ALA A 87 16.36 -12.25 5.77
C ALA A 87 17.28 -12.51 6.97
N PRO A 88 17.55 -13.77 7.35
CA PRO A 88 18.47 -14.07 8.44
C PRO A 88 19.91 -13.64 8.10
N PHE A 89 20.76 -13.47 9.12
CA PHE A 89 22.14 -12.95 8.95
C PHE A 89 23.04 -13.77 8.02
N GLY A 90 22.75 -15.06 7.83
CA GLY A 90 23.61 -16.04 7.14
C GLY A 90 23.65 -15.94 5.63
N GLN A 91 23.50 -14.74 5.06
CA GLN A 91 23.49 -14.51 3.63
C GLN A 91 24.89 -14.53 3.01
N ASP A 92 24.97 -14.76 1.70
CA ASP A 92 26.22 -14.64 0.97
C ASP A 92 26.72 -13.17 0.98
N PRO A 93 28.03 -12.90 1.17
CA PRO A 93 28.55 -11.53 1.21
C PRO A 93 28.27 -10.69 -0.04
N SER A 94 27.93 -11.30 -1.18
CA SER A 94 27.56 -10.59 -2.41
C SER A 94 26.12 -10.07 -2.41
N VAL A 95 25.22 -10.63 -1.60
CA VAL A 95 23.80 -10.26 -1.58
C VAL A 95 23.45 -9.26 -0.49
N VAL A 96 24.44 -8.78 0.25
CA VAL A 96 24.28 -7.83 1.36
C VAL A 96 25.23 -6.64 1.20
N GLY A 97 24.87 -5.52 1.81
CA GLY A 97 25.74 -4.37 1.96
C GLY A 97 25.93 -3.97 3.42
N GLY A 98 26.89 -3.07 3.64
CA GLY A 98 27.19 -2.55 4.98
C GLY A 98 28.08 -3.46 5.83
N VAL A 99 28.02 -3.29 7.16
CA VAL A 99 28.84 -4.04 8.13
C VAL A 99 27.94 -4.68 9.18
N ASN A 100 28.01 -6.00 9.33
CA ASN A 100 27.20 -6.77 10.26
C ASN A 100 28.08 -7.63 11.21
N PRO A 101 28.81 -7.02 12.15
CA PRO A 101 29.75 -7.73 13.03
C PRO A 101 29.03 -8.56 14.11
N GLU A 102 27.77 -8.24 14.38
CA GLU A 102 26.95 -8.86 15.42
C GLU A 102 26.13 -10.05 14.89
N ASN A 103 26.22 -10.35 13.58
CA ASN A 103 25.48 -11.43 12.91
C ASN A 103 23.96 -11.32 13.10
N LEU A 104 23.44 -10.11 12.92
CA LEU A 104 22.02 -9.80 13.09
C LEU A 104 21.25 -10.02 11.78
N PRO A 105 19.94 -10.33 11.82
CA PRO A 105 19.12 -10.40 10.61
C PRO A 105 19.11 -9.07 9.86
N TYR A 106 18.88 -9.14 8.56
CA TYR A 106 18.67 -7.99 7.68
C TYR A 106 17.19 -7.71 7.59
N LEU A 107 16.82 -6.44 7.58
CA LEU A 107 15.45 -6.01 7.32
C LEU A 107 15.51 -4.61 6.73
N ASP A 108 14.93 -4.48 5.55
CA ASP A 108 14.93 -3.28 4.74
C ASP A 108 13.50 -2.77 4.56
N GLY A 109 13.22 -1.52 4.93
CA GLY A 109 11.88 -0.93 4.89
C GLY A 109 11.76 0.21 3.86
N THR A 110 10.59 0.32 3.20
CA THR A 110 10.31 1.46 2.29
C THR A 110 9.83 2.73 2.99
N MET A 111 9.50 2.64 4.29
CA MET A 111 8.89 3.71 5.11
C MET A 111 9.82 4.91 5.38
N ASP A 112 9.21 6.09 5.54
CA ASP A 112 9.76 7.41 5.93
C ASP A 112 8.79 7.99 6.97
N GLU A 113 8.83 7.55 8.23
CA GLU A 113 7.92 8.00 9.30
C GLU A 113 8.54 9.06 10.22
N GLY A 114 9.86 9.23 10.18
CA GLY A 114 10.61 10.25 10.89
C GLY A 114 11.36 9.71 12.12
N ALA A 115 12.40 10.46 12.52
CA ALA A 115 13.39 10.09 13.52
C ALA A 115 12.92 10.12 15.00
N ALA A 116 11.69 9.72 15.32
CA ALA A 116 11.52 9.05 16.62
C ALA A 116 12.50 7.87 16.64
N ASP A 117 13.00 7.47 17.81
CA ASP A 117 14.06 6.46 18.00
C ASP A 117 13.67 5.04 17.49
N PHE A 118 13.27 4.95 16.22
CA PHE A 118 12.46 3.93 15.58
C PHE A 118 13.02 3.72 14.19
N TRP A 119 13.53 2.52 13.92
CA TRP A 119 13.86 2.03 12.57
C TRP A 119 14.97 2.82 11.82
N ASN A 120 15.72 2.14 10.95
CA ASN A 120 16.62 2.79 10.00
C ASN A 120 15.81 3.01 8.71
N GLU A 121 15.19 4.17 8.54
CA GLU A 121 14.18 4.40 7.50
C GLU A 121 14.75 4.50 6.08
N GLU A 122 13.85 4.37 5.10
CA GLU A 122 14.12 4.58 3.68
C GLU A 122 15.25 3.71 3.12
N HIS A 123 15.25 2.39 3.37
CA HIS A 123 16.25 1.45 2.84
C HIS A 123 16.15 1.19 1.34
N PHE A 124 15.22 1.83 0.65
CA PHE A 124 15.08 1.73 -0.79
C PHE A 124 15.26 3.09 -1.45
N ALA A 125 16.19 3.15 -2.40
CA ALA A 125 16.43 4.35 -3.18
C ALA A 125 16.00 4.16 -4.63
N PRO A 126 15.42 5.19 -5.28
CA PRO A 126 15.04 5.08 -6.68
C PRO A 126 16.27 5.01 -7.57
N TYR A 127 16.21 4.19 -8.62
CA TYR A 127 17.22 4.24 -9.66
C TYR A 127 17.13 5.56 -10.44
N PRO A 128 18.23 6.34 -10.58
CA PRO A 128 18.20 7.63 -11.26
C PRO A 128 17.68 7.57 -12.70
N GLU A 129 17.94 6.48 -13.42
CA GLU A 129 17.45 6.24 -14.78
C GLU A 129 15.93 6.00 -14.86
N PHE A 130 15.26 5.75 -13.73
CA PHE A 130 13.81 5.67 -13.61
C PHE A 130 13.19 7.01 -13.16
N VAL A 131 13.99 8.09 -13.10
CA VAL A 131 13.54 9.41 -12.65
C VAL A 131 13.71 10.44 -13.76
N GLY A 132 12.58 10.89 -14.32
CA GLY A 132 12.56 11.81 -15.47
C GLY A 132 12.50 13.29 -15.12
N GLY A 133 11.83 13.64 -14.01
CA GLY A 133 11.52 15.01 -13.62
C GLY A 133 11.26 15.16 -12.13
N ASP A 134 10.40 16.11 -11.76
CA ASP A 134 10.11 16.46 -10.35
C ASP A 134 8.99 15.62 -9.73
N LEU A 135 8.33 14.76 -10.50
CA LEU A 135 7.23 13.91 -10.07
C LEU A 135 7.55 12.43 -10.26
N ALA A 136 7.03 11.58 -9.38
CA ALA A 136 7.07 10.13 -9.58
C ALA A 136 6.22 9.74 -10.79
N SER A 137 6.63 8.70 -11.53
CA SER A 137 5.99 8.37 -12.82
C SER A 137 4.56 7.87 -12.64
N MET A 138 3.63 8.49 -13.36
CA MET A 138 2.20 8.15 -13.39
C MET A 138 1.71 7.99 -14.83
N SER A 139 0.88 6.99 -15.10
CA SER A 139 0.39 6.66 -16.45
C SER A 139 -0.31 7.82 -17.15
N HIS A 140 -1.12 8.56 -16.39
CA HIS A 140 -1.90 9.72 -16.87
C HIS A 140 -1.09 11.02 -16.94
N GLN A 141 0.19 11.01 -16.55
CA GLN A 141 1.12 12.15 -16.61
C GLN A 141 2.39 11.76 -17.36
N PRO A 142 2.38 11.62 -18.71
CA PRO A 142 3.56 11.22 -19.46
C PRO A 142 4.80 12.12 -19.28
N GLU A 143 4.61 13.37 -18.86
CA GLU A 143 5.67 14.31 -18.49
C GLU A 143 6.46 13.90 -17.22
N SER A 144 5.90 13.02 -16.40
CA SER A 144 6.56 12.44 -15.23
C SER A 144 7.47 11.25 -15.58
N TRP A 145 7.48 10.80 -16.84
CA TRP A 145 8.21 9.61 -17.26
C TRP A 145 9.68 9.94 -17.55
N PRO A 146 10.62 9.05 -17.15
CA PRO A 146 12.00 9.14 -17.59
C PRO A 146 12.14 8.78 -19.08
N ALA A 147 13.33 9.05 -19.61
CA ALA A 147 13.80 8.34 -20.78
C ALA A 147 14.13 6.90 -20.36
N TRP A 148 13.15 6.00 -20.50
CA TRP A 148 13.23 4.65 -19.97
C TRP A 148 14.51 3.90 -20.42
N PRO A 149 15.21 3.19 -19.51
CA PRO A 149 16.36 2.36 -19.86
C PRO A 149 15.91 1.13 -20.67
N SER A 150 16.84 0.38 -21.27
CA SER A 150 16.45 -0.82 -22.05
C SER A 150 16.17 -2.05 -21.18
N THR A 151 16.74 -2.11 -19.98
CA THR A 151 16.67 -3.24 -19.06
C THR A 151 16.54 -2.75 -17.62
N TYR A 152 16.03 -3.59 -16.72
CA TYR A 152 16.08 -3.31 -15.30
C TYR A 152 17.55 -3.24 -14.83
N PRO A 153 17.92 -2.27 -13.98
CA PRO A 153 19.31 -2.06 -13.58
C PRO A 153 19.89 -3.28 -12.88
N GLY A 154 21.15 -3.59 -13.16
CA GLY A 154 21.81 -4.79 -12.62
C GLY A 154 21.33 -6.11 -13.25
N THR A 155 20.41 -6.08 -14.22
CA THR A 155 19.88 -7.30 -14.86
C THR A 155 19.99 -7.25 -16.39
N SER A 156 19.77 -8.39 -17.04
CA SER A 156 19.56 -8.48 -18.49
C SER A 156 18.09 -8.49 -18.91
N VAL A 157 17.16 -8.30 -17.97
CA VAL A 157 15.72 -8.39 -18.21
C VAL A 157 15.25 -7.09 -18.87
N PRO A 158 14.64 -7.12 -20.06
CA PRO A 158 14.08 -5.93 -20.70
C PRO A 158 13.02 -5.28 -19.82
N ILE A 159 12.97 -3.95 -19.82
CA ILE A 159 11.81 -3.28 -19.22
C ILE A 159 10.57 -3.51 -20.09
N GLU A 160 9.41 -3.58 -19.45
CA GLU A 160 8.13 -3.69 -20.15
C GLU A 160 7.38 -2.36 -20.03
N VAL A 161 7.30 -1.61 -21.13
CA VAL A 161 6.60 -0.33 -21.21
C VAL A 161 5.71 -0.31 -22.46
N GLY A 162 4.52 0.26 -22.35
CA GLY A 162 3.48 0.23 -23.37
C GLY A 162 2.66 -1.06 -23.32
N SER A 163 2.29 -1.62 -24.47
CA SER A 163 1.32 -2.72 -24.59
C SER A 163 1.68 -4.04 -23.87
N SER A 164 2.88 -4.15 -23.32
CA SER A 164 3.35 -5.33 -22.60
C SER A 164 3.71 -5.06 -21.14
N GLY A 165 3.54 -3.84 -20.63
CA GLY A 165 4.00 -3.48 -19.27
C GLY A 165 3.37 -2.19 -18.75
N PHE A 166 4.16 -1.18 -18.34
CA PHE A 166 3.63 0.10 -17.85
C PHE A 166 3.48 1.15 -18.97
N PRO A 167 2.37 1.91 -19.06
CA PRO A 167 1.10 1.62 -18.42
C PRO A 167 0.50 0.33 -18.97
N GLY A 168 -0.24 -0.40 -18.13
CA GLY A 168 -0.87 -1.67 -18.46
C GLY A 168 -1.87 -1.52 -19.58
N PHE A 169 -1.87 -2.46 -20.53
CA PHE A 169 -2.94 -2.60 -21.50
C PHE A 169 -3.56 -3.99 -21.45
N GLY A 170 -4.89 -4.04 -21.37
CA GLY A 170 -5.65 -5.28 -21.46
C GLY A 170 -5.68 -5.83 -22.89
N PRO A 171 -6.26 -7.03 -23.09
CA PRO A 171 -6.26 -7.73 -24.38
C PRO A 171 -6.90 -6.93 -25.53
N GLY A 172 -7.81 -6.00 -25.24
CA GLY A 172 -8.46 -5.13 -26.22
C GLY A 172 -7.70 -3.82 -26.49
N GLY A 173 -6.58 -3.58 -25.81
CA GLY A 173 -5.79 -2.33 -25.91
C GLY A 173 -6.32 -1.19 -25.04
N GLU A 174 -7.27 -1.45 -24.14
CA GLU A 174 -7.68 -0.56 -23.06
C GLU A 174 -6.62 -0.49 -21.96
N LEU A 175 -6.52 0.64 -21.26
CA LEU A 175 -5.71 0.74 -20.05
C LEU A 175 -6.22 -0.26 -19.01
N VAL A 176 -5.29 -0.92 -18.31
CA VAL A 176 -5.63 -1.80 -17.19
C VAL A 176 -6.20 -0.98 -16.05
N ALA A 177 -5.56 0.13 -15.68
CA ALA A 177 -6.06 1.08 -14.68
C ALA A 177 -5.95 2.54 -15.18
N GLU A 178 -6.89 3.41 -14.75
CA GLU A 178 -6.90 4.82 -15.15
C GLU A 178 -5.74 5.62 -14.53
N GLN A 179 -5.33 5.29 -13.30
CA GLN A 179 -4.08 5.77 -12.74
C GLN A 179 -3.19 4.58 -12.37
N GLU A 180 -1.97 4.60 -12.88
CA GLU A 180 -0.94 3.63 -12.51
C GLU A 180 0.34 4.39 -12.15
N SER A 181 1.00 3.98 -11.08
CA SER A 181 2.37 4.41 -10.77
C SER A 181 3.37 3.36 -11.21
N PHE A 182 4.60 3.78 -11.48
CA PHE A 182 5.69 2.85 -11.76
C PHE A 182 7.01 3.38 -11.22
N SER A 183 7.71 2.57 -10.45
CA SER A 183 9.04 2.88 -9.93
C SER A 183 9.89 1.63 -9.82
N VAL A 184 11.21 1.82 -9.91
CA VAL A 184 12.20 0.77 -9.68
C VAL A 184 13.23 1.33 -8.72
N MET A 185 13.52 0.57 -7.68
CA MET A 185 14.37 0.97 -6.56
C MET A 185 15.29 -0.18 -6.15
N TYR A 186 16.33 0.14 -5.38
CA TYR A 186 17.30 -0.82 -4.87
C TYR A 186 17.52 -0.64 -3.38
N GLY A 187 17.82 -1.76 -2.72
CA GLY A 187 18.21 -1.80 -1.32
C GLY A 187 19.51 -1.03 -1.09
N TRP A 188 19.53 -0.18 -0.09
CA TRP A 188 20.69 0.60 0.32
C TRP A 188 20.68 0.86 1.82
N GLY A 189 21.63 1.70 2.24
CA GLY A 189 21.95 1.96 3.62
C GLY A 189 20.93 2.62 4.53
N GLY A 190 19.90 3.24 3.96
CA GLY A 190 18.98 4.12 4.67
C GLY A 190 19.56 5.52 4.90
N THR A 191 18.68 6.50 5.12
CA THR A 191 19.07 7.92 5.28
C THR A 191 19.86 8.19 6.55
N ASP A 192 19.78 7.33 7.55
CA ASP A 192 20.53 7.46 8.81
C ASP A 192 22.04 7.30 8.65
N GLN A 193 22.51 6.70 7.56
CA GLN A 193 23.94 6.71 7.21
C GLN A 193 24.52 8.12 7.06
N LEU A 194 23.65 9.13 6.83
CA LEU A 194 24.04 10.51 6.56
C LEU A 194 24.02 11.40 7.81
N GLY A 195 23.30 11.01 8.88
CA GLY A 195 22.90 11.92 9.97
C GLY A 195 23.68 11.81 11.29
N GLY A 196 24.23 10.66 11.67
CA GLY A 196 24.76 10.51 13.04
C GLY A 196 25.44 9.19 13.37
N GLY A 197 26.60 8.93 12.76
CA GLY A 197 27.43 7.78 13.10
C GLY A 197 27.12 6.58 12.20
N ALA A 198 27.88 6.46 11.11
CA ALA A 198 27.82 5.38 10.13
C ALA A 198 28.13 3.96 10.69
N SER A 199 28.03 3.73 12.00
CA SER A 199 28.30 2.42 12.59
C SER A 199 27.06 1.54 12.54
N GLN A 200 27.08 0.57 11.62
CA GLN A 200 26.28 -0.66 11.60
C GLN A 200 24.98 -0.67 10.76
N THR A 201 24.87 0.16 9.73
CA THR A 201 23.84 -0.06 8.72
C THR A 201 24.21 -1.27 7.85
N ARG A 202 23.22 -2.13 7.62
CA ARG A 202 23.31 -3.38 6.87
C ARG A 202 22.02 -3.51 6.09
N TRP A 203 22.09 -4.03 4.87
CA TRP A 203 20.92 -4.14 4.00
C TRP A 203 21.08 -5.33 3.05
N LEU A 204 19.97 -5.77 2.46
CA LEU A 204 19.95 -6.73 1.37
C LEU A 204 20.10 -5.99 0.04
N ASN A 205 20.96 -6.50 -0.83
CA ASN A 205 21.05 -6.05 -2.21
C ASN A 205 19.86 -6.63 -3.00
N THR A 206 18.68 -6.02 -2.85
CA THR A 206 17.46 -6.39 -3.58
C THR A 206 17.04 -5.27 -4.52
N ASN A 207 16.31 -5.62 -5.58
CA ASN A 207 15.59 -4.66 -6.39
C ASN A 207 14.10 -4.80 -6.13
N LEU A 208 13.37 -3.68 -6.03
CA LEU A 208 11.91 -3.68 -6.06
C LEU A 208 11.41 -2.99 -7.34
N ILE A 209 10.47 -3.63 -8.01
CA ILE A 209 9.64 -3.00 -9.06
C ILE A 209 8.26 -2.79 -8.46
N VAL A 210 7.81 -1.54 -8.40
CA VAL A 210 6.60 -1.17 -7.68
C VAL A 210 5.59 -0.52 -8.62
N ARG A 211 4.34 -0.98 -8.51
CA ARG A 211 3.18 -0.44 -9.23
C ARG A 211 2.03 -0.21 -8.27
N GLY A 212 1.47 0.99 -8.28
CA GLY A 212 0.14 1.27 -7.74
C GLY A 212 -0.87 1.34 -8.87
N LEU A 213 -2.11 0.89 -8.62
CA LEU A 213 -3.21 0.87 -9.58
C LEU A 213 -4.47 1.42 -8.92
N ALA A 214 -5.16 2.29 -9.65
CA ALA A 214 -6.45 2.85 -9.29
C ALA A 214 -7.39 2.91 -10.49
N TRP A 215 -8.66 2.60 -10.26
CA TRP A 215 -9.69 2.53 -11.29
C TRP A 215 -10.81 3.52 -11.05
N THR A 216 -11.54 3.87 -12.09
CA THR A 216 -12.81 4.61 -11.98
C THR A 216 -14.00 3.67 -11.86
N GLY A 217 -15.09 4.16 -11.26
CA GLY A 217 -16.36 3.44 -11.18
C GLY A 217 -16.70 2.96 -9.77
N SER A 218 -17.99 2.80 -9.51
CA SER A 218 -18.55 2.59 -8.17
C SER A 218 -18.18 1.25 -7.51
N LEU A 219 -17.58 0.32 -8.25
CA LEU A 219 -17.08 -0.95 -7.69
C LEU A 219 -15.62 -0.86 -7.24
N TYR A 220 -14.93 0.21 -7.61
CA TYR A 220 -13.47 0.33 -7.50
C TYR A 220 -13.05 1.68 -6.88
N GLU A 221 -13.99 2.43 -6.31
CA GLU A 221 -13.77 3.80 -5.86
C GLU A 221 -13.17 3.93 -4.46
N ASP A 222 -13.17 2.84 -3.68
CA ASP A 222 -12.85 2.82 -2.24
C ASP A 222 -11.52 2.09 -1.92
N PHE A 223 -10.74 1.73 -2.94
CA PHE A 223 -9.47 1.04 -2.71
C PHE A 223 -8.39 1.40 -3.74
N LEU A 224 -7.13 1.17 -3.34
CA LEU A 224 -5.93 1.29 -4.17
C LEU A 224 -5.16 -0.03 -4.09
N ILE A 225 -4.71 -0.56 -5.22
CA ILE A 225 -3.95 -1.82 -5.26
C ILE A 225 -2.49 -1.53 -5.52
N TRP A 226 -1.60 -2.17 -4.77
CA TRP A 226 -0.16 -2.05 -4.93
C TRP A 226 0.50 -3.41 -5.09
N SER A 227 1.50 -3.44 -5.98
CA SER A 227 2.29 -4.61 -6.32
C SER A 227 3.77 -4.28 -6.15
N TYR A 228 4.47 -5.12 -5.42
CA TYR A 228 5.89 -5.06 -5.16
C TYR A 228 6.54 -6.35 -5.66
N VAL A 229 7.28 -6.27 -6.74
CA VAL A 229 8.07 -7.38 -7.26
C VAL A 229 9.47 -7.28 -6.68
N VAL A 230 9.81 -8.18 -5.75
CA VAL A 230 11.17 -8.30 -5.23
C VAL A 230 12.00 -9.15 -6.16
N GLN A 231 13.20 -8.68 -6.51
CA GLN A 231 14.12 -9.39 -7.38
C GLN A 231 15.47 -9.60 -6.70
N ASN A 232 16.11 -10.71 -7.03
CA ASN A 232 17.50 -10.95 -6.68
C ASN A 232 18.43 -10.56 -7.86
N PRO A 233 19.09 -9.38 -7.82
CA PRO A 233 20.01 -8.95 -8.87
C PRO A 233 21.41 -9.59 -8.75
N ASN A 234 21.66 -10.44 -7.75
CA ASN A 234 22.99 -10.93 -7.40
C ASN A 234 23.30 -12.27 -8.06
N ASP A 235 24.59 -12.68 -8.01
CA ASP A 235 25.07 -13.98 -8.50
C ASP A 235 24.92 -15.13 -7.48
N ALA A 236 24.41 -14.84 -6.28
CA ALA A 236 24.15 -15.80 -5.21
C ALA A 236 22.67 -15.75 -4.77
N PRO A 237 22.11 -16.85 -4.24
CA PRO A 237 20.74 -16.85 -3.74
C PRO A 237 20.58 -15.98 -2.49
N ILE A 238 19.40 -15.38 -2.34
CA ILE A 238 18.94 -14.79 -1.08
C ILE A 238 18.06 -15.83 -0.39
N VAL A 239 18.48 -16.31 0.77
CA VAL A 239 17.90 -17.49 1.44
C VAL A 239 17.05 -17.07 2.63
N ASP A 240 15.91 -17.74 2.81
CA ASP A 240 14.93 -17.46 3.87
C ASP A 240 14.48 -15.99 3.92
N LEU A 241 14.34 -15.40 2.74
CA LEU A 241 13.75 -14.09 2.53
C LEU A 241 12.29 -14.10 2.98
N ARG A 242 11.83 -12.98 3.52
CA ARG A 242 10.44 -12.70 3.85
C ARG A 242 10.10 -11.28 3.42
N MET A 243 8.84 -11.07 3.05
CA MET A 243 8.30 -9.73 2.88
C MET A 243 7.14 -9.52 3.86
N GLY A 244 7.02 -8.30 4.35
CA GLY A 244 5.90 -7.88 5.20
C GLY A 244 5.21 -6.66 4.64
N ILE A 245 3.92 -6.54 4.92
CA ILE A 245 3.15 -5.32 4.75
C ILE A 245 3.15 -4.62 6.11
N HIS A 246 3.70 -3.42 6.17
CA HIS A 246 3.62 -2.54 7.34
C HIS A 246 2.38 -1.66 7.17
N VAL A 247 1.50 -1.67 8.17
CA VAL A 247 0.22 -0.94 8.16
C VAL A 247 0.14 -0.07 9.40
N ASP A 248 0.30 1.23 9.19
CA ASP A 248 0.13 2.29 10.17
C ASP A 248 -0.98 3.22 9.67
N LEU A 249 -2.22 2.82 9.98
CA LEU A 249 -3.41 3.65 9.80
C LEU A 249 -3.77 4.23 11.15
N SER A 250 -4.04 5.53 11.17
CA SER A 250 -4.54 6.24 12.35
C SER A 250 -5.98 6.64 12.08
N PHE A 251 -6.88 6.31 13.01
CA PHE A 251 -8.29 6.70 12.90
C PHE A 251 -8.60 8.01 13.64
N LEU A 252 -7.55 8.79 13.90
CA LEU A 252 -7.57 10.22 14.18
C LEU A 252 -7.45 11.01 12.85
N PRO A 253 -8.54 11.37 12.15
CA PRO A 253 -8.55 11.99 10.81
C PRO A 253 -8.03 13.44 10.74
N SER A 254 -7.09 13.80 11.62
CA SER A 254 -6.41 15.09 11.71
C SER A 254 -5.11 14.97 12.54
N PHE A 255 -4.24 14.02 12.20
CA PHE A 255 -2.98 13.81 12.93
C PHE A 255 -2.16 15.13 13.06
N ASP A 256 -1.84 15.47 14.32
CA ASP A 256 -0.87 16.49 14.72
C ASP A 256 -0.09 15.89 15.90
N VAL A 257 1.23 16.10 15.93
CA VAL A 257 2.17 15.57 16.94
C VAL A 257 1.86 15.99 18.38
N ALA A 258 0.94 16.94 18.57
CA ALA A 258 0.48 17.41 19.87
C ALA A 258 -0.86 16.79 20.32
N SER A 259 -1.54 16.07 19.42
CA SER A 259 -2.78 15.36 19.70
C SER A 259 -2.48 13.89 19.95
N PHE A 260 -2.99 13.37 21.06
CA PHE A 260 -3.13 11.93 21.23
C PHE A 260 -4.62 11.68 21.02
N GLY A 261 -4.97 10.92 19.99
CA GLY A 261 -6.34 10.41 19.81
C GLY A 261 -6.71 9.49 20.97
N ASP A 262 -7.92 8.96 20.97
CA ASP A 262 -8.28 7.94 21.96
C ASP A 262 -7.80 6.55 21.51
N GLU A 263 -8.64 5.52 21.51
CA GLU A 263 -8.20 4.15 21.27
C GLU A 263 -8.61 3.71 19.87
N ASP A 264 -7.70 3.10 19.12
CA ASP A 264 -8.04 2.43 17.86
C ASP A 264 -8.21 0.93 18.09
N ARG A 265 -9.19 0.32 17.43
CA ARG A 265 -9.37 -1.14 17.44
C ARG A 265 -8.86 -1.74 16.15
N HIS A 266 -7.90 -2.66 16.28
CA HIS A 266 -7.26 -3.36 15.17
C HIS A 266 -7.68 -4.83 15.16
N TYR A 267 -8.15 -5.28 14.02
CA TYR A 267 -8.71 -6.61 13.80
C TYR A 267 -7.95 -7.32 12.68
N TYR A 268 -8.05 -8.65 12.68
CA TYR A 268 -7.57 -9.48 11.59
C TYR A 268 -8.60 -10.54 11.20
N ASP A 269 -8.91 -10.63 9.91
CA ASP A 269 -9.67 -11.74 9.34
C ASP A 269 -8.70 -12.69 8.61
N PRO A 270 -8.42 -13.90 9.15
CA PRO A 270 -7.50 -14.83 8.52
C PRO A 270 -8.05 -15.47 7.25
N ASN A 271 -9.37 -15.48 7.02
CA ASN A 271 -9.95 -16.05 5.80
C ASN A 271 -9.79 -15.11 4.61
N LEU A 272 -9.92 -13.81 4.84
CA LEU A 272 -9.68 -12.78 3.83
C LEU A 272 -8.22 -12.33 3.78
N GLN A 273 -7.43 -12.63 4.81
CA GLN A 273 -6.08 -12.08 5.03
C GLN A 273 -6.12 -10.56 5.11
N PHE A 274 -7.04 -10.07 5.95
CA PHE A 274 -7.43 -8.68 6.00
C PHE A 274 -7.18 -8.11 7.39
N ALA A 275 -6.17 -7.24 7.49
CA ALA A 275 -5.93 -6.41 8.66
C ALA A 275 -6.72 -5.12 8.51
N TYR A 276 -7.56 -4.80 9.48
CA TYR A 276 -8.42 -3.63 9.41
C TYR A 276 -8.64 -3.02 10.78
N ALA A 277 -9.04 -1.75 10.79
CA ALA A 277 -9.21 -1.00 12.02
C ALA A 277 -10.24 0.11 11.86
N THR A 278 -10.60 0.68 13.01
CA THR A 278 -11.45 1.85 13.17
C THR A 278 -11.18 2.43 14.56
N ASP A 279 -11.61 3.66 14.75
CA ASP A 279 -11.76 4.27 16.08
C ASP A 279 -12.65 3.41 16.99
N ASP A 280 -12.32 3.30 18.28
CA ASP A 280 -12.98 2.38 19.19
C ASP A 280 -14.44 2.74 19.51
N ASN A 281 -14.75 4.02 19.55
CA ASN A 281 -16.04 4.54 19.97
C ASN A 281 -16.73 5.42 18.90
N ALA A 282 -16.11 5.46 17.72
CA ALA A 282 -16.43 6.27 16.56
C ALA A 282 -16.57 7.76 16.91
N TYR A 283 -15.71 8.26 17.79
CA TYR A 283 -15.67 9.68 18.12
C TYR A 283 -14.25 10.17 18.36
N GLU A 284 -13.87 11.20 17.62
CA GLU A 284 -12.55 11.82 17.71
C GLU A 284 -12.63 13.32 17.90
N GLU A 285 -11.71 13.87 18.68
CA GLU A 285 -11.51 15.31 18.84
C GLU A 285 -10.18 15.72 18.18
N ASP A 286 -10.25 16.60 17.17
CA ASP A 286 -9.03 17.14 16.57
C ASP A 286 -8.30 18.11 17.51
N PHE A 287 -7.03 18.39 17.21
CA PHE A 287 -6.21 19.33 17.98
C PHE A 287 -6.74 20.78 18.00
N LEU A 288 -7.74 21.11 17.18
CA LEU A 288 -8.44 22.41 17.13
C LEU A 288 -9.74 22.40 17.94
N GLY A 289 -10.15 21.25 18.49
CA GLY A 289 -11.38 21.04 19.24
C GLY A 289 -12.61 20.83 18.37
N ASN A 290 -12.45 20.49 17.09
CA ASN A 290 -13.53 19.96 16.27
C ASN A 290 -13.72 18.48 16.59
N THR A 291 -14.97 18.00 16.46
CA THR A 291 -15.31 16.63 16.82
C THR A 291 -15.94 15.91 15.64
N LEU A 292 -15.58 14.65 15.43
CA LEU A 292 -16.24 13.75 14.50
C LEU A 292 -17.04 12.72 15.29
N GLY A 293 -18.26 12.41 14.83
CA GLY A 293 -19.15 11.45 15.50
C GLY A 293 -19.26 10.09 14.81
N GLU A 294 -20.17 9.26 15.33
CA GLU A 294 -20.32 7.80 15.11
C GLU A 294 -20.45 7.35 13.63
N ASP A 295 -20.71 8.29 12.71
CA ASP A 295 -20.88 8.04 11.27
C ASP A 295 -19.93 8.88 10.39
N GLU A 296 -18.92 9.54 10.98
CA GLU A 296 -17.99 10.44 10.29
C GLU A 296 -16.56 9.90 10.19
N ILE A 297 -16.26 8.82 10.93
CA ILE A 297 -14.97 8.11 10.91
C ILE A 297 -15.11 6.85 10.07
N ALA A 298 -14.30 6.77 9.00
CA ALA A 298 -14.30 5.62 8.12
C ALA A 298 -13.61 4.42 8.77
N TRP A 299 -14.00 3.23 8.33
CA TRP A 299 -13.21 2.03 8.54
C TRP A 299 -12.15 1.92 7.45
N GLY A 300 -10.99 1.36 7.79
CA GLY A 300 -9.85 1.24 6.87
C GLY A 300 -9.03 -0.01 7.14
N GLY A 301 -8.29 -0.47 6.13
CA GLY A 301 -7.42 -1.63 6.30
C GLY A 301 -6.65 -2.02 5.04
N VAL A 302 -5.89 -3.11 5.16
CA VAL A 302 -5.11 -3.70 4.09
C VAL A 302 -5.43 -5.18 3.93
N ILE A 303 -5.87 -5.55 2.72
CA ILE A 303 -6.06 -6.95 2.32
C ILE A 303 -4.85 -7.45 1.55
N ALA A 304 -4.23 -8.53 2.04
CA ALA A 304 -3.17 -9.23 1.32
C ALA A 304 -3.77 -10.09 0.21
N LEU A 305 -3.59 -9.64 -1.04
CA LEU A 305 -4.09 -10.34 -2.24
C LEU A 305 -3.17 -11.47 -2.67
N ARG A 306 -1.86 -11.29 -2.46
CA ARG A 306 -0.82 -12.29 -2.72
C ARG A 306 0.42 -11.97 -1.87
N MET A 307 0.91 -12.95 -1.12
CA MET A 307 2.24 -12.90 -0.51
C MET A 307 3.27 -13.64 -1.38
N PRO A 308 4.56 -13.24 -1.35
CA PRO A 308 5.63 -14.02 -1.96
C PRO A 308 5.91 -15.28 -1.13
N GLY A 309 6.49 -16.30 -1.77
CA GLY A 309 6.81 -17.55 -1.10
C GLY A 309 5.61 -18.40 -0.71
N GLY A 310 5.89 -19.55 -0.09
CA GLY A 310 4.88 -20.46 0.46
C GLY A 310 3.77 -20.84 -0.54
N ASP A 311 2.54 -20.81 -0.05
CA ASP A 311 1.29 -20.95 -0.81
C ASP A 311 0.67 -19.58 -1.18
N HIS A 312 1.44 -18.51 -1.01
CA HIS A 312 1.06 -17.12 -1.23
C HIS A 312 0.09 -16.54 -0.20
N SER A 313 -0.05 -17.19 0.96
CA SER A 313 -0.80 -16.68 2.10
C SER A 313 0.06 -15.83 3.04
N VAL A 314 -0.61 -15.09 3.91
CA VAL A 314 -0.03 -14.50 5.12
C VAL A 314 0.33 -15.64 6.06
N ALA A 315 1.57 -15.60 6.55
CA ALA A 315 2.14 -16.60 7.44
C ALA A 315 2.34 -16.08 8.86
N ALA A 316 2.37 -14.76 9.01
CA ALA A 316 2.49 -14.09 10.28
C ALA A 316 1.59 -12.85 10.28
N TYR A 317 0.87 -12.62 11.37
CA TYR A 317 0.13 -11.39 11.62
C TYR A 317 0.41 -10.96 13.04
N ASP A 318 0.88 -9.73 13.19
CA ASP A 318 1.22 -9.11 14.46
C ASP A 318 0.52 -7.74 14.56
N ALA A 319 -0.05 -7.46 15.73
CA ALA A 319 -0.61 -6.17 16.09
C ALA A 319 0.05 -5.62 17.36
N THR A 320 0.72 -4.48 17.22
CA THR A 320 1.47 -3.84 18.30
C THR A 320 1.12 -2.37 18.42
N HIS A 321 1.52 -1.76 19.52
CA HIS A 321 1.41 -0.32 19.68
C HIS A 321 2.75 0.32 19.39
N PHE A 322 2.75 1.36 18.57
CA PHE A 322 3.95 2.07 18.12
C PHE A 322 4.86 2.48 19.28
N TRP A 323 4.29 2.92 20.41
CA TRP A 323 5.03 3.37 21.59
C TRP A 323 5.20 2.32 22.69
N GLU A 324 4.61 1.13 22.56
CA GLU A 324 4.84 0.03 23.50
C GLU A 324 6.30 -0.47 23.35
N GLY A 325 6.85 -0.98 24.46
CA GLY A 325 8.28 -1.25 24.65
C GLY A 325 9.04 -1.68 23.40
N GLN A 326 9.92 -0.80 22.90
CA GLN A 326 10.81 -1.01 21.76
C GLN A 326 11.73 -2.25 21.84
N THR A 327 11.73 -2.97 22.97
CA THR A 327 12.55 -4.14 23.25
C THR A 327 11.73 -5.31 23.82
N SER A 328 10.40 -5.30 23.65
CA SER A 328 9.51 -6.40 24.02
C SER A 328 8.80 -6.99 22.81
N ALA A 329 8.43 -8.28 22.90
CA ALA A 329 7.71 -9.00 21.85
C ALA A 329 6.37 -8.35 21.48
N SER A 330 5.64 -7.78 22.46
CA SER A 330 4.36 -7.09 22.20
C SER A 330 4.49 -5.63 21.76
N GLY A 331 5.70 -5.16 21.49
CA GLY A 331 5.96 -3.79 21.08
C GLY A 331 6.43 -3.74 19.63
N SER A 332 6.36 -2.56 19.05
CA SER A 332 6.69 -2.28 17.65
C SER A 332 8.13 -2.63 17.23
N GLY A 333 9.02 -2.97 18.16
CA GLY A 333 10.39 -3.41 17.88
C GLY A 333 11.30 -2.27 17.39
N GLY A 334 11.87 -1.49 18.31
CA GLY A 334 12.57 -0.24 18.01
C GLY A 334 13.89 -0.34 17.23
N ASP A 335 14.34 -1.55 16.88
CA ASP A 335 15.50 -1.80 16.02
C ASP A 335 15.17 -2.85 14.93
N PRO A 336 15.85 -2.83 13.76
CA PRO A 336 15.53 -3.74 12.66
C PRO A 336 15.56 -5.24 12.97
N GLU A 337 16.41 -5.66 13.91
CA GLU A 337 16.42 -7.05 14.35
C GLU A 337 15.15 -7.43 15.13
N MET A 338 14.70 -6.52 16.00
CA MET A 338 13.55 -6.75 16.86
C MET A 338 12.28 -6.75 16.03
N TYR A 339 12.13 -5.80 15.12
CA TYR A 339 11.00 -5.78 14.17
C TYR A 339 10.99 -7.05 13.30
N TYR A 340 12.15 -7.48 12.78
CA TYR A 340 12.25 -8.72 12.01
C TYR A 340 11.72 -9.91 12.82
N LYS A 341 12.13 -10.00 14.08
CA LYS A 341 11.79 -11.12 14.95
C LYS A 341 10.34 -11.07 15.43
N TRP A 342 9.91 -9.96 16.00
CA TRP A 342 8.64 -9.88 16.70
C TRP A 342 7.49 -9.59 15.76
N ASN A 343 7.68 -8.79 14.72
CA ASN A 343 6.54 -8.39 13.89
C ASN A 343 6.52 -9.18 12.58
N LEU A 344 7.66 -9.25 11.87
CA LEU A 344 7.69 -9.95 10.58
C LEU A 344 7.62 -11.48 10.70
N LEU A 345 8.17 -12.05 11.78
CA LEU A 345 8.11 -13.50 12.04
C LEU A 345 7.01 -13.89 13.03
N ASN A 346 6.44 -12.93 13.76
CA ASN A 346 5.60 -13.16 14.93
C ASN A 346 6.24 -14.09 15.99
N GLU A 347 7.55 -13.92 16.28
CA GLU A 347 8.29 -14.91 17.08
C GLU A 347 8.21 -14.65 18.60
N ASN A 348 7.56 -15.58 19.32
CA ASN A 348 7.33 -15.51 20.77
C ASN A 348 6.43 -14.34 21.18
N ASP A 349 5.47 -13.99 20.34
CA ASP A 349 4.48 -12.98 20.70
C ASP A 349 3.51 -13.53 21.76
N PRO A 350 3.24 -12.78 22.84
CA PRO A 350 2.27 -13.19 23.85
C PRO A 350 0.81 -13.22 23.38
N HIS A 351 0.47 -12.58 22.26
CA HIS A 351 -0.84 -12.63 21.63
C HIS A 351 -1.00 -13.81 20.67
N ASP A 352 0.08 -14.48 20.24
CA ASP A 352 0.01 -15.76 19.52
C ASP A 352 -0.03 -16.92 20.53
N SER A 353 -1.20 -17.18 21.10
CA SER A 353 -1.36 -18.17 22.17
C SER A 353 -1.18 -19.61 21.68
N ASN A 354 -1.42 -19.85 20.40
CA ASN A 354 -1.45 -21.18 19.81
C ASN A 354 -0.15 -21.53 19.04
N GLY A 355 0.67 -20.52 18.71
CA GLY A 355 1.96 -20.64 18.03
C GLY A 355 1.87 -20.82 16.51
N ASP A 356 0.79 -20.37 15.88
CA ASP A 356 0.59 -20.45 14.42
C ASP A 356 1.12 -19.22 13.66
N GLY A 357 1.62 -18.23 14.38
CA GLY A 357 2.15 -16.98 13.86
C GLY A 357 1.10 -15.88 13.70
N ILE A 358 -0.15 -16.09 14.13
CA ILE A 358 -1.23 -15.11 14.05
C ILE A 358 -1.64 -14.71 15.47
N ASP A 359 -1.60 -13.41 15.75
CA ASP A 359 -2.15 -12.90 17.01
C ASP A 359 -3.64 -13.24 17.14
N ASP A 360 -3.97 -13.94 18.23
CA ASP A 360 -5.30 -14.47 18.50
C ASP A 360 -5.76 -14.35 19.97
N ASP A 361 -4.90 -13.91 20.89
CA ASP A 361 -5.13 -13.80 22.34
C ASP A 361 -4.74 -12.41 22.84
N PHE A 362 -5.59 -11.42 22.57
CA PHE A 362 -5.28 -10.03 22.88
C PHE A 362 -5.42 -9.68 24.38
N ASP A 363 -6.04 -10.54 25.19
CA ASP A 363 -6.09 -10.37 26.66
C ASP A 363 -4.97 -11.14 27.40
N ARG A 364 -4.20 -11.94 26.65
CA ARG A 364 -3.01 -12.70 27.08
C ARG A 364 -3.31 -13.72 28.16
N ASN A 365 -4.49 -14.33 28.13
CA ASN A 365 -4.89 -15.33 29.13
C ASN A 365 -4.46 -16.77 28.76
N GLY A 366 -3.89 -16.96 27.56
CA GLY A 366 -3.38 -18.21 27.02
C GLY A 366 -4.41 -19.02 26.23
N VAL A 367 -5.53 -18.41 25.84
CA VAL A 367 -6.59 -19.04 25.03
C VAL A 367 -6.94 -18.09 23.89
N PRO A 368 -7.04 -18.58 22.64
CA PRO A 368 -7.48 -17.74 21.52
C PRO A 368 -8.86 -17.13 21.81
N ASP A 369 -9.01 -15.82 21.56
CA ASP A 369 -10.25 -15.06 21.75
C ASP A 369 -11.43 -15.73 21.04
N ALA A 370 -11.21 -16.32 19.86
CA ALA A 370 -12.23 -17.01 19.08
C ALA A 370 -12.78 -18.28 19.78
N GLU A 371 -12.01 -18.90 20.67
CA GLU A 371 -12.42 -20.11 21.41
C GLU A 371 -13.26 -19.81 22.66
N GLU A 372 -13.12 -18.61 23.22
CA GLU A 372 -13.80 -18.22 24.46
C GLU A 372 -14.69 -16.99 24.36
N GLY A 373 -14.75 -16.35 23.19
CA GLY A 373 -15.48 -15.11 22.99
C GLY A 373 -14.80 -13.93 23.68
N GLY A 374 -13.46 -13.91 23.62
CA GLY A 374 -12.63 -12.78 24.03
C GLY A 374 -12.82 -11.56 23.11
N GLN A 375 -11.96 -10.55 23.23
CA GLN A 375 -12.21 -9.25 22.59
C GLN A 375 -12.12 -9.32 21.06
N GLY A 376 -11.20 -10.12 20.51
CA GLY A 376 -11.05 -10.33 19.07
C GLY A 376 -10.46 -9.13 18.33
N TYR A 377 -9.87 -8.17 19.05
CA TYR A 377 -9.14 -7.02 18.51
C TYR A 377 -8.02 -6.57 19.45
N TYR A 378 -6.98 -6.02 18.85
CA TYR A 378 -5.93 -5.29 19.54
C TYR A 378 -6.37 -3.83 19.77
N VAL A 379 -5.98 -3.26 20.92
CA VAL A 379 -6.26 -1.86 21.27
C VAL A 379 -4.99 -1.03 21.10
N GLY A 380 -4.95 -0.22 20.04
CA GLY A 380 -3.92 0.78 19.78
C GLY A 380 -4.18 2.03 20.60
N SER A 381 -3.74 2.05 21.87
CA SER A 381 -3.94 3.20 22.75
C SER A 381 -3.32 4.46 22.15
N GLY A 382 -4.01 5.61 22.22
CA GLY A 382 -3.51 6.87 21.68
C GLY A 382 -3.56 6.96 20.15
N ALA A 383 -4.43 6.15 19.50
CA ALA A 383 -4.61 6.04 18.05
C ALA A 383 -3.33 5.69 17.27
N ASP A 384 -2.51 4.79 17.84
CA ASP A 384 -1.17 4.47 17.33
C ASP A 384 -0.87 2.96 17.39
N GLY A 385 -1.77 2.18 16.79
CA GLY A 385 -1.61 0.75 16.58
C GLY A 385 -1.02 0.44 15.20
N LEU A 386 -0.05 -0.46 15.19
CA LEU A 386 0.63 -0.97 14.01
C LEU A 386 0.18 -2.40 13.73
N GLN A 387 0.00 -2.73 12.46
CA GLN A 387 -0.29 -4.09 12.01
C GLN A 387 0.74 -4.53 10.97
N VAL A 388 1.22 -5.77 11.09
CA VAL A 388 2.20 -6.34 10.17
C VAL A 388 1.70 -7.67 9.62
N LEU A 389 1.67 -7.81 8.28
CA LEU A 389 1.33 -9.07 7.61
C LEU A 389 2.58 -9.63 6.93
N GLY A 390 3.13 -10.70 7.48
CA GLY A 390 4.37 -11.35 7.03
C GLY A 390 4.16 -12.54 6.10
N SER A 391 5.04 -12.70 5.12
CA SER A 391 5.04 -13.85 4.21
C SER A 391 5.68 -15.09 4.85
N HIS A 392 5.41 -16.26 4.28
CA HIS A 392 6.28 -17.42 4.48
C HIS A 392 7.72 -17.13 4.06
N ALA A 393 8.69 -17.85 4.62
CA ALA A 393 10.07 -17.79 4.15
C ALA A 393 10.20 -18.36 2.73
N PHE A 394 11.02 -17.73 1.89
CA PHE A 394 11.30 -18.17 0.54
C PHE A 394 12.75 -17.88 0.12
N THR A 395 13.18 -18.47 -0.98
CA THR A 395 14.52 -18.25 -1.53
C THR A 395 14.40 -17.72 -2.95
N LEU A 396 15.12 -16.64 -3.26
CA LEU A 396 15.26 -16.15 -4.62
C LEU A 396 16.62 -16.57 -5.16
N GLN A 397 16.64 -17.39 -6.23
CA GLN A 397 17.86 -17.67 -6.97
C GLN A 397 18.32 -16.42 -7.76
N PRO A 398 19.58 -16.39 -8.23
CA PRO A 398 20.06 -15.32 -9.10
C PRO A 398 19.11 -15.02 -10.27
N GLY A 399 18.65 -13.77 -10.37
CA GLY A 399 17.72 -13.30 -11.40
C GLY A 399 16.26 -13.71 -11.22
N GLU A 400 15.90 -14.44 -10.16
CA GLU A 400 14.52 -14.73 -9.81
C GLU A 400 13.85 -13.54 -9.13
N SER A 401 12.52 -13.55 -9.18
CA SER A 401 11.66 -12.59 -8.52
C SER A 401 10.40 -13.26 -8.00
N ASP A 402 9.83 -12.70 -6.95
CA ASP A 402 8.47 -13.01 -6.51
C ASP A 402 7.72 -11.70 -6.21
N THR A 403 6.44 -11.78 -5.91
CA THR A 403 5.55 -10.62 -5.90
C THR A 403 4.66 -10.62 -4.68
N LEU A 404 4.66 -9.49 -3.98
CA LEU A 404 3.71 -9.12 -2.95
C LEU A 404 2.67 -8.19 -3.56
N ILE A 405 1.37 -8.44 -3.33
CA ILE A 405 0.26 -7.60 -3.79
C ILE A 405 -0.73 -7.41 -2.66
N PHE A 406 -1.13 -6.17 -2.40
CA PHE A 406 -2.17 -5.84 -1.45
C PHE A 406 -3.06 -4.71 -1.95
N ALA A 407 -4.22 -4.55 -1.32
CA ALA A 407 -5.06 -3.38 -1.49
C ALA A 407 -5.25 -2.65 -0.16
N ILE A 408 -5.11 -1.33 -0.19
CA ILE A 408 -5.63 -0.46 0.89
C ILE A 408 -7.09 -0.22 0.57
N VAL A 409 -7.96 -0.42 1.56
CA VAL A 409 -9.41 -0.42 1.40
C VAL A 409 -10.03 0.44 2.48
N PHE A 410 -11.02 1.25 2.12
CA PHE A 410 -11.85 2.00 3.05
C PHE A 410 -13.33 1.65 2.88
N GLY A 411 -14.13 2.00 3.89
CA GLY A 411 -15.57 1.90 3.83
C GLY A 411 -16.21 2.78 4.89
N ASP A 412 -17.46 3.19 4.64
CA ASP A 412 -18.18 4.09 5.56
C ASP A 412 -18.57 3.36 6.87
N ASN A 413 -18.62 2.03 6.84
CA ASN A 413 -18.81 1.15 7.98
C ASN A 413 -18.15 -0.21 7.71
N ARG A 414 -18.16 -1.10 8.70
CA ARG A 414 -17.55 -2.43 8.59
C ARG A 414 -18.09 -3.27 7.43
N ASP A 415 -19.40 -3.25 7.16
CA ASP A 415 -19.98 -4.08 6.09
C ASP A 415 -19.60 -3.54 4.70
N ASP A 416 -19.52 -2.22 4.55
CA ASP A 416 -19.03 -1.58 3.33
C ASP A 416 -17.54 -1.86 3.12
N LEU A 417 -16.72 -1.77 4.17
CA LEU A 417 -15.31 -2.12 4.14
C LEU A 417 -15.08 -3.56 3.63
N PHE A 418 -15.80 -4.53 4.21
CA PHE A 418 -15.71 -5.94 3.79
C PHE A 418 -16.18 -6.13 2.34
N SER A 419 -17.23 -5.42 1.92
CA SER A 419 -17.68 -5.41 0.53
C SER A 419 -16.60 -4.89 -0.42
N ASN A 420 -15.92 -3.80 -0.05
CA ASN A 420 -14.84 -3.20 -0.82
C ASN A 420 -13.58 -4.09 -0.86
N ALA A 421 -13.26 -4.78 0.24
CA ALA A 421 -12.16 -5.73 0.30
C ALA A 421 -12.41 -6.93 -0.63
N ILE A 422 -13.64 -7.45 -0.65
CA ILE A 422 -14.06 -8.51 -1.56
C ILE A 422 -14.01 -8.04 -3.03
N ARG A 423 -14.39 -6.79 -3.32
CA ARG A 423 -14.28 -6.19 -4.66
C ARG A 423 -12.82 -6.10 -5.11
N ALA A 424 -11.91 -5.64 -4.25
CA ALA A 424 -10.48 -5.59 -4.54
C ALA A 424 -9.90 -6.97 -4.83
N LYS A 425 -10.24 -7.97 -4.00
CA LYS A 425 -9.86 -9.38 -4.22
C LYS A 425 -10.42 -9.94 -5.53
N THR A 426 -11.69 -9.68 -5.82
CA THR A 426 -12.36 -10.14 -7.04
C THR A 426 -11.70 -9.52 -8.29
N LEU A 427 -11.34 -8.24 -8.23
CA LEU A 427 -10.65 -7.55 -9.34
C LEU A 427 -9.27 -8.18 -9.60
N PHE A 428 -8.52 -8.49 -8.54
CA PHE A 428 -7.25 -9.21 -8.66
C PHE A 428 -7.41 -10.61 -9.24
N GLU A 429 -8.38 -11.40 -8.74
CA GLU A 429 -8.64 -12.76 -9.23
C GLU A 429 -9.13 -12.79 -10.68
N ASN A 430 -9.74 -11.71 -11.16
CA ASN A 430 -10.15 -11.51 -12.55
C ASN A 430 -9.07 -10.83 -13.41
N ASN A 431 -7.79 -10.90 -13.04
CA ASN A 431 -6.67 -10.36 -13.80
C ASN A 431 -6.81 -8.86 -14.14
N TRP A 432 -7.33 -8.07 -13.20
CA TRP A 432 -7.54 -6.62 -13.37
C TRP A 432 -8.60 -6.26 -14.42
N GLU A 433 -9.42 -7.22 -14.87
CA GLU A 433 -10.53 -6.96 -15.78
C GLU A 433 -11.67 -6.27 -15.01
N VAL A 434 -11.87 -4.98 -15.32
CA VAL A 434 -12.96 -4.19 -14.77
C VAL A 434 -14.27 -4.44 -15.50
N VAL A 435 -15.35 -4.53 -14.74
CA VAL A 435 -16.72 -4.48 -15.26
C VAL A 435 -17.01 -3.05 -15.68
N LYS A 436 -17.18 -2.82 -16.98
CA LYS A 436 -17.53 -1.50 -17.51
C LYS A 436 -19.03 -1.44 -17.73
N ALA A 437 -19.68 -0.43 -17.17
CA ALA A 437 -21.07 -0.16 -17.47
C ALA A 437 -21.21 0.19 -18.97
N PRO A 438 -22.26 -0.29 -19.66
CA PRO A 438 -22.57 0.16 -21.00
C PRO A 438 -22.69 1.68 -21.07
N PRO A 439 -22.36 2.31 -22.21
CA PRO A 439 -22.44 3.77 -22.35
C PRO A 439 -23.87 4.23 -22.10
N ALA A 440 -24.04 5.19 -21.18
CA ALA A 440 -25.35 5.71 -20.80
C ALA A 440 -26.11 6.23 -22.03
N PRO A 441 -27.39 5.87 -22.24
CA PRO A 441 -28.15 6.36 -23.39
C PRO A 441 -28.42 7.87 -23.28
N VAL A 442 -28.52 8.56 -24.42
CA VAL A 442 -28.99 9.96 -24.45
C VAL A 442 -30.50 9.95 -24.35
N VAL A 443 -31.05 10.52 -23.26
CA VAL A 443 -32.50 10.59 -23.02
C VAL A 443 -33.04 11.99 -23.32
N GLU A 444 -34.06 12.05 -24.17
CA GLU A 444 -34.87 13.24 -24.42
C GLU A 444 -36.27 13.10 -23.80
N ALA A 445 -36.77 14.18 -23.20
CA ALA A 445 -38.08 14.21 -22.57
C ALA A 445 -39.00 15.22 -23.26
N PHE A 446 -40.19 14.76 -23.66
CA PHE A 446 -41.24 15.58 -24.26
C PHE A 446 -42.43 15.68 -23.32
N ALA A 447 -42.70 16.88 -22.81
CA ALA A 447 -43.83 17.15 -21.92
C ALA A 447 -45.13 17.37 -22.69
N ASP A 448 -46.24 16.81 -22.20
CA ASP A 448 -47.61 16.95 -22.70
C ASP A 448 -48.62 16.99 -21.52
N ASP A 449 -49.92 17.17 -21.77
CA ASP A 449 -50.94 17.24 -20.72
C ASP A 449 -50.96 15.96 -19.86
N ARG A 450 -50.47 16.09 -18.61
CA ARG A 450 -50.36 15.01 -17.62
C ARG A 450 -49.61 13.77 -18.12
N LYS A 451 -48.72 13.95 -19.11
CA LYS A 451 -47.94 12.88 -19.73
C LYS A 451 -46.54 13.40 -20.05
N VAL A 452 -45.54 12.58 -19.81
CA VAL A 452 -44.18 12.80 -20.32
C VAL A 452 -43.84 11.61 -21.19
N THR A 453 -43.28 11.88 -22.37
CA THR A 453 -42.74 10.84 -23.26
C THR A 453 -41.23 10.91 -23.18
N LEU A 454 -40.59 9.82 -22.75
CA LEU A 454 -39.14 9.67 -22.79
C LEU A 454 -38.78 8.91 -24.07
N VAL A 455 -37.76 9.41 -24.77
CA VAL A 455 -37.16 8.76 -25.94
C VAL A 455 -35.67 8.72 -25.70
N TRP A 456 -35.01 7.62 -26.03
CA TRP A 456 -33.57 7.49 -25.89
C TRP A 456 -32.93 6.81 -27.08
N ASP A 457 -31.63 7.03 -27.26
CA ASP A 457 -30.85 6.37 -28.32
C ASP A 457 -30.42 4.95 -27.91
N ASN A 458 -29.87 4.22 -28.87
CA ASN A 458 -29.47 2.81 -28.70
C ASN A 458 -27.96 2.64 -28.51
N GLN A 459 -27.24 3.67 -28.02
CA GLN A 459 -25.78 3.56 -27.90
C GLN A 459 -25.35 2.53 -26.86
N ALA A 460 -26.11 2.40 -25.76
CA ALA A 460 -25.92 1.37 -24.75
C ALA A 460 -25.98 -0.05 -25.33
N GLU A 461 -26.85 -0.29 -26.31
CA GLU A 461 -27.07 -1.61 -26.93
C GLU A 461 -25.88 -2.10 -27.79
N LYS A 462 -24.88 -1.25 -28.02
CA LYS A 462 -23.66 -1.64 -28.76
C LYS A 462 -22.65 -2.36 -27.88
N ASP A 463 -22.82 -2.28 -26.57
CA ASP A 463 -21.97 -2.97 -25.61
C ASP A 463 -22.29 -4.47 -25.63
N PRO A 464 -21.29 -5.36 -25.77
CA PRO A 464 -21.53 -6.80 -25.75
C PRO A 464 -22.10 -7.31 -24.42
N GLU A 465 -21.95 -6.55 -23.33
CA GLU A 465 -22.50 -6.86 -22.00
C GLU A 465 -23.81 -6.09 -21.69
N PHE A 466 -24.44 -5.49 -22.70
CA PHE A 466 -25.73 -4.82 -22.52
C PHE A 466 -26.86 -5.81 -22.18
N GLU A 467 -27.49 -5.62 -21.02
CA GLU A 467 -28.56 -6.51 -20.53
C GLU A 467 -29.96 -5.87 -20.49
N GLY A 468 -30.09 -4.57 -20.76
CA GLY A 468 -31.41 -3.93 -20.80
C GLY A 468 -31.48 -2.50 -20.24
N TYR A 469 -32.70 -2.02 -20.02
CA TYR A 469 -33.00 -0.69 -19.49
C TYR A 469 -33.83 -0.75 -18.21
N LYS A 470 -33.44 0.04 -17.20
CA LYS A 470 -34.27 0.35 -16.03
C LYS A 470 -34.67 1.83 -16.05
N ILE A 471 -35.96 2.12 -15.88
CA ILE A 471 -36.49 3.49 -15.92
C ILE A 471 -36.89 3.89 -14.52
N TYR A 472 -36.28 4.95 -14.01
CA TYR A 472 -36.57 5.52 -12.69
C TYR A 472 -37.30 6.87 -12.80
N ARG A 473 -38.07 7.23 -11.77
CA ARG A 473 -38.76 8.52 -11.70
C ARG A 473 -38.67 9.10 -10.30
N SER A 474 -38.03 10.25 -10.17
CA SER A 474 -38.02 11.04 -8.94
C SER A 474 -39.16 12.07 -8.92
N LEU A 475 -39.69 12.36 -7.71
CA LEU A 475 -40.64 13.45 -7.46
C LEU A 475 -40.02 14.61 -6.64
N ASP A 476 -38.80 14.42 -6.14
CA ASP A 476 -38.12 15.30 -5.18
C ASP A 476 -36.79 15.85 -5.73
N GLY A 477 -36.60 15.80 -7.04
CA GLY A 477 -35.41 16.36 -7.70
C GLY A 477 -34.19 15.44 -7.68
N GLY A 478 -34.39 14.14 -7.42
CA GLY A 478 -33.35 13.10 -7.46
C GLY A 478 -32.90 12.62 -6.09
N THR A 479 -33.49 13.13 -5.00
CA THR A 479 -33.22 12.66 -3.63
C THR A 479 -33.68 11.21 -3.46
N THR A 480 -34.84 10.86 -4.04
CA THR A 480 -35.33 9.48 -4.13
C THR A 480 -35.76 9.15 -5.55
N TRP A 481 -35.65 7.88 -5.92
CA TRP A 481 -35.99 7.39 -7.26
C TRP A 481 -37.08 6.32 -7.18
N GLY A 482 -38.21 6.51 -7.85
CA GLY A 482 -39.35 5.60 -7.77
C GLY A 482 -40.28 5.88 -6.58
N SER A 483 -41.26 5.00 -6.37
CA SER A 483 -42.22 5.10 -5.25
C SER A 483 -41.92 4.14 -4.10
N SER A 484 -40.90 3.31 -4.25
CA SER A 484 -40.57 2.22 -3.34
C SER A 484 -39.07 1.95 -3.46
N SER A 485 -38.47 1.62 -2.33
CA SER A 485 -37.13 1.11 -2.22
C SER A 485 -37.14 -0.13 -1.32
N PHE A 486 -36.07 -0.91 -1.39
CA PHE A 486 -35.77 -1.94 -0.41
C PHE A 486 -34.33 -1.76 0.06
N GLU A 487 -34.04 -2.17 1.27
CA GLU A 487 -32.67 -2.33 1.75
C GLU A 487 -32.21 -3.74 1.41
N ASP A 488 -31.05 -3.87 0.78
CA ASP A 488 -30.44 -5.18 0.59
C ASP A 488 -29.85 -5.71 1.92
N PHE A 489 -29.31 -6.93 1.89
CA PHE A 489 -28.72 -7.57 3.06
C PHE A 489 -27.46 -6.84 3.59
N THR A 490 -26.93 -5.86 2.85
CA THR A 490 -25.80 -5.00 3.23
C THR A 490 -26.24 -3.59 3.63
N GLY A 491 -27.55 -3.36 3.82
CA GLY A 491 -28.11 -2.05 4.21
C GLY A 491 -28.16 -1.03 3.06
N GLY A 492 -27.78 -1.41 1.84
CA GLY A 492 -27.85 -0.55 0.67
C GLY A 492 -29.29 -0.29 0.25
N VAL A 493 -29.68 0.98 0.12
CA VAL A 493 -31.03 1.36 -0.35
C VAL A 493 -31.10 1.26 -1.87
N HIS A 494 -31.87 0.29 -2.36
CA HIS A 494 -32.14 0.09 -3.79
C HIS A 494 -33.52 0.57 -4.16
N TYR A 495 -33.57 1.40 -5.20
CA TYR A 495 -34.83 1.89 -5.74
C TYR A 495 -35.46 0.89 -6.70
N ILE A 496 -36.78 0.73 -6.62
CA ILE A 496 -37.53 -0.11 -7.56
C ILE A 496 -37.83 0.70 -8.82
N PRO A 497 -37.40 0.25 -10.02
CA PRO A 497 -37.66 0.98 -11.25
C PRO A 497 -39.15 1.02 -11.57
N LEU A 498 -39.59 2.10 -12.23
CA LEU A 498 -40.95 2.23 -12.75
C LEU A 498 -41.25 1.14 -13.79
N THR A 499 -40.24 0.77 -14.57
CA THR A 499 -40.28 -0.35 -15.52
C THR A 499 -38.87 -0.82 -15.86
N GLN A 500 -38.75 -2.10 -16.22
CA GLN A 500 -37.52 -2.74 -16.66
C GLN A 500 -37.75 -3.44 -18.01
N TYR A 501 -36.78 -3.36 -18.90
CA TYR A 501 -36.78 -3.98 -20.22
C TYR A 501 -35.48 -4.74 -20.40
N ASP A 502 -35.51 -6.06 -20.19
CA ASP A 502 -34.33 -6.92 -20.31
C ASP A 502 -34.12 -7.39 -21.75
N LEU A 503 -32.88 -7.65 -22.12
CA LEU A 503 -32.52 -8.29 -23.38
C LEU A 503 -33.04 -9.75 -23.39
N GLU A 504 -33.62 -10.20 -24.51
CA GLU A 504 -34.10 -11.59 -24.64
C GLU A 504 -32.93 -12.58 -24.87
N ASN A 505 -32.09 -12.78 -23.86
CA ASN A 505 -30.94 -13.70 -23.88
C ASN A 505 -30.99 -14.76 -22.78
N GLY A 506 -32.01 -14.74 -21.92
CA GLY A 506 -32.17 -15.66 -20.79
C GLY A 506 -31.42 -15.26 -19.52
N LEU A 507 -30.70 -14.14 -19.55
CA LEU A 507 -30.22 -13.43 -18.37
C LEU A 507 -31.30 -12.45 -17.93
N THR A 508 -31.40 -12.23 -16.63
CA THR A 508 -32.30 -11.24 -16.03
C THR A 508 -31.48 -10.38 -15.09
N GLY A 509 -31.73 -9.07 -15.06
CA GLY A 509 -30.94 -8.14 -14.27
C GLY A 509 -30.73 -8.61 -12.82
N ASN A 510 -29.50 -8.52 -12.32
CA ASN A 510 -29.11 -8.96 -10.98
C ASN A 510 -29.87 -8.18 -9.89
N TYR A 511 -30.81 -8.85 -9.25
CA TYR A 511 -31.12 -8.70 -7.82
C TYR A 511 -31.60 -10.06 -7.29
N THR A 512 -30.70 -10.84 -6.70
CA THR A 512 -31.03 -12.01 -5.86
C THR A 512 -31.64 -11.60 -4.51
N SER A 513 -31.88 -10.30 -4.28
CA SER A 513 -32.33 -9.71 -3.02
C SER A 513 -33.76 -9.14 -3.06
N LEU A 514 -34.54 -9.37 -4.12
CA LEU A 514 -35.98 -9.13 -4.02
C LEU A 514 -36.54 -10.10 -2.97
N PRO A 515 -37.20 -9.63 -1.89
CA PRO A 515 -38.05 -10.51 -1.13
C PRO A 515 -39.19 -10.94 -2.06
N ASP A 516 -39.37 -12.26 -2.23
CA ASP A 516 -40.54 -12.83 -2.90
C ASP A 516 -41.87 -12.30 -2.33
#